data_AF-A0A9D9ST61-F1
#
_entry.id   AF-A0A9D9ST61-F1
#
_cell.length_a   1.000
_cell.length_b   1.000
_cell.length_c   1.000
_cell.angle_alpha   90.00
_cell.angle_beta   90.00
_cell.angle_gamma   90.00
#
_symmetry.space_group_name_H-M   'P 1'
#
loop_
_entity.id
_entity.type
_entity.pdbx_description
1 polymer ?
#
loop_
_entity_poly.entity_id
_entity_poly.type
_entity_poly.pdbx_seq_one_letter_code
_entity_poly.pdbx_strand_id
1 'polypeptide(L)' 'RIRKGFDEKTVPVLARAEERRGAPEAARLYGETAASIGALEQRAEQRKFERAGAIASAGRPDKRERRLIHRFRERQSDS' A
#
# COMPACT_ATOMS: atom_id res chain seq x y z
N ARG A 1 -1.89 17.21 8.45
CA ARG A 1 -2.13 15.79 8.10
C ARG A 1 -1.03 15.34 7.16
N ILE A 2 -0.59 14.09 7.25
CA ILE A 2 0.50 13.55 6.43
C ILE A 2 0.10 12.19 5.85
N ARG A 3 0.60 11.86 4.67
CA ARG A 3 0.39 10.54 4.04
C ARG A 3 1.68 9.72 4.12
N LYS A 4 1.58 8.48 4.58
CA LYS A 4 2.67 7.49 4.62
C LYS A 4 2.22 6.24 3.84
N GLY A 5 2.65 6.11 2.59
CA GLY A 5 2.21 5.02 1.72
C GLY A 5 0.69 5.09 1.44
N PHE A 6 -0.04 4.03 1.82
CA PHE A 6 -1.50 3.95 1.70
C PHE A 6 -2.25 4.58 2.87
N ASP A 7 -1.53 4.97 3.92
CA ASP A 7 -2.12 5.40 5.18
C ASP A 7 -2.08 6.93 5.30
N GLU A 8 -3.20 7.51 5.72
CA GLU A 8 -3.30 8.93 6.08
C GLU A 8 -3.25 9.06 7.60
N LYS A 9 -2.38 9.93 8.10
CA LYS A 9 -2.18 10.20 9.53
C LYS A 9 -2.53 11.64 9.88
N THR A 10 -3.30 11.80 10.95
CA THR A 10 -3.54 13.08 11.59
C THR A 10 -2.67 13.21 12.83
N VAL A 11 -1.65 14.04 12.70
CA VAL A 11 -0.61 14.24 13.70
C VAL A 11 -0.60 15.72 14.11
N PRO A 12 -1.20 16.10 15.24
CA PRO A 12 -1.00 17.42 15.84
C PRO A 12 0.47 17.66 16.20
N VAL A 13 0.92 18.88 15.94
CA VAL A 13 2.25 19.36 16.33
C VAL A 13 2.16 19.86 17.77
N LEU A 14 2.90 19.21 18.67
CA LEU A 14 2.94 19.56 20.09
C LEU A 14 4.03 20.59 20.38
N ALA A 15 5.14 20.52 19.67
CA ALA A 15 6.27 21.43 19.80
C ALA A 15 7.01 21.57 18.46
N ARG A 16 7.81 22.63 18.33
CA ARG A 16 8.66 22.89 17.17
C ARG A 16 10.12 22.72 17.56
N ALA A 17 10.88 22.00 16.74
CA ALA A 17 12.34 21.93 16.84
C ALA A 17 12.95 22.45 15.53
N GLU A 18 14.10 23.10 15.61
CA GLU A 18 14.82 23.63 14.44
C GLU A 18 15.80 22.59 13.87
N GLU A 19 16.24 21.67 14.71
CA GLU A 19 17.19 20.62 14.34
C GLU A 19 16.50 19.26 14.23
N ARG A 20 16.94 18.46 13.26
CA ARG A 20 16.52 17.06 13.15
C ARG A 20 17.22 16.24 14.21
N ARG A 21 16.45 15.60 15.09
CA ARG A 21 16.97 14.78 16.19
C ARG A 21 16.58 13.31 16.07
N GLY A 22 17.11 12.49 16.97
CA GLY A 22 16.86 11.05 17.02
C GLY A 22 15.38 10.72 17.23
N ALA A 23 15.01 9.47 16.92
CA ALA A 23 13.63 8.98 17.04
C ALA A 23 12.94 9.29 18.39
N PRO A 24 13.54 9.06 19.57
CA PRO A 24 12.86 9.31 20.84
C PRO A 24 12.60 10.79 21.12
N GLU A 25 13.45 11.68 20.63
CA GLU A 25 13.30 13.12 20.80
C GLU A 25 12.27 13.69 19.83
N ALA A 26 12.31 13.26 18.57
CA ALA A 26 11.32 13.65 17.57
C ALA A 26 9.90 13.20 17.94
N ALA A 27 9.75 12.02 18.56
CA ALA A 27 8.45 11.51 19.01
C ALA A 27 7.75 12.40 20.05
N ARG A 28 8.49 13.26 20.76
CA ARG A 28 7.90 14.22 21.71
C ARG A 28 7.30 15.45 21.02
N LEU A 29 7.71 15.74 19.79
CA LEU A 29 7.26 16.93 19.05
C LEU A 29 5.88 16.75 18.44
N TYR A 30 5.41 15.51 18.34
CA TYR A 30 4.16 15.18 17.69
C TYR A 30 3.49 13.96 18.32
N GLY A 31 2.17 14.01 18.47
CA GLY A 31 1.36 12.88 18.93
C GLY A 31 0.32 12.53 17.87
N GLU A 32 0.11 11.25 17.58
CA GLU A 32 -0.99 10.84 16.70
C GLU A 32 -2.31 10.83 17.48
N THR A 33 -3.43 11.27 16.88
CA THR A 33 -4.73 11.27 17.58
C THR A 33 -5.31 9.86 17.64
N ALA A 34 -6.07 9.56 18.70
CA ALA A 34 -6.76 8.26 18.84
C ALA A 34 -7.67 7.95 17.63
N ALA A 35 -8.34 8.97 17.08
CA ALA A 35 -9.14 8.85 15.87
C ALA A 35 -8.30 8.47 14.64
N SER A 36 -7.08 9.01 14.50
CA SER A 36 -6.16 8.63 13.44
C SER A 36 -5.73 7.17 13.58
N ILE A 37 -5.39 6.74 14.80
CA ILE A 37 -5.00 5.34 15.08
C ILE A 37 -6.14 4.38 14.72
N GLY A 38 -7.36 4.65 15.18
CA GLY A 38 -8.52 3.79 14.85
C GLY A 38 -8.80 3.74 13.34
N ALA A 39 -8.65 4.87 12.64
CA ALA A 39 -8.82 4.90 11.18
C ALA A 39 -7.71 4.14 10.43
N LEU A 40 -6.51 4.02 11.00
CA LEU A 40 -5.45 3.17 10.43
C LEU A 40 -5.79 1.69 10.60
N GLU A 41 -6.23 1.29 11.78
CA GLU A 41 -6.61 -0.09 12.07
C GLU A 41 -7.76 -0.56 11.18
N GLN A 42 -8.82 0.25 11.07
CA GLN A 42 -9.95 -0.06 10.18
C GLN A 42 -9.53 -0.20 8.72
N ARG A 43 -8.67 0.70 8.21
CA ARG A 43 -8.16 0.61 6.84
C ARG A 43 -7.23 -0.59 6.65
N ALA A 44 -6.45 -0.95 7.67
CA ALA A 44 -5.61 -2.14 7.61
C ALA A 44 -6.44 -3.41 7.50
N GLU A 45 -7.52 -3.53 8.28
CA GLU A 45 -8.47 -4.65 8.18
C GLU A 45 -9.18 -4.66 6.83
N GLN A 46 -9.68 -3.51 6.36
CA GLN A 46 -10.31 -3.41 5.04
C GLN A 46 -9.38 -3.91 3.92
N ARG A 47 -8.10 -3.53 3.95
CA ARG A 47 -7.10 -4.03 2.98
C ARG A 47 -6.85 -5.52 3.09
N LYS A 48 -6.91 -6.10 4.30
CA LYS A 48 -6.79 -7.56 4.48
C LYS A 48 -7.97 -8.26 3.81
N PHE A 49 -9.19 -7.78 4.03
CA PHE A 49 -10.40 -8.33 3.40
C PHE A 49 -10.37 -8.18 1.88
N GLU A 50 -10.00 -7.02 1.36
CA GLU A 50 -9.84 -6.78 -0.08
C GLU A 50 -8.82 -7.73 -0.70
N ARG A 51 -7.68 -7.96 -0.04
CA ARG A 51 -6.68 -8.92 -0.52
C ARG A 51 -7.16 -10.37 -0.45
N ALA A 52 -7.98 -10.72 0.53
CA ALA A 52 -8.54 -12.06 0.66
C ALA A 52 -9.60 -12.36 -0.42
N GLY A 53 -10.38 -11.34 -0.82
CA GLY A 53 -11.37 -11.44 -1.89
C GLY A 53 -10.81 -11.21 -3.30
N ALA A 54 -9.64 -10.60 -3.42
CA ALA A 54 -8.97 -10.43 -4.69
C ALA A 54 -8.47 -11.79 -5.20
N ILE A 55 -9.05 -12.28 -6.29
CA ILE A 55 -8.43 -13.33 -7.09
C ILE A 55 -7.08 -12.76 -7.53
N ALA A 56 -5.99 -13.28 -6.96
CA ALA A 56 -4.66 -12.98 -7.44
C ALA A 56 -4.68 -13.26 -8.94
N SER A 57 -4.40 -12.24 -9.77
CA SER A 57 -4.20 -12.50 -11.18
C SER A 57 -3.15 -13.59 -11.28
N ALA A 58 -3.47 -14.67 -12.00
CA ALA A 58 -2.46 -15.65 -12.38
C ALA A 58 -1.28 -14.83 -12.90
N GLY A 59 -0.12 -14.99 -12.26
CA GLY A 59 0.99 -14.04 -12.36
C GLY A 59 1.51 -13.88 -13.79
N ARG A 60 2.72 -13.34 -13.95
CA ARG A 60 3.32 -13.29 -15.29
C ARG A 60 3.30 -14.72 -15.88
N PRO A 61 2.74 -14.93 -17.09
CA PRO A 61 2.57 -16.27 -17.63
C PRO A 61 3.89 -17.02 -17.61
N ASP A 62 3.83 -18.32 -17.37
CA ASP A 62 5.03 -19.15 -17.41
C ASP A 62 5.58 -19.25 -18.85
N LYS A 63 6.72 -19.92 -19.03
CA LYS A 63 7.36 -20.05 -20.35
C LYS A 63 6.46 -20.83 -21.34
N ARG A 64 5.64 -21.77 -20.88
CA ARG A 64 4.76 -22.60 -21.70
C ARG A 64 3.51 -21.82 -22.12
N GLU A 65 2.88 -21.14 -21.18
CA GLU A 65 1.72 -20.27 -21.38
C GLU A 65 2.04 -19.13 -22.35
N ARG A 66 3.20 -18.47 -22.19
CA ARG A 66 3.66 -17.47 -23.18
C ARG A 66 3.72 -18.03 -24.59
N ARG A 67 4.30 -19.23 -24.78
CA ARG A 67 4.38 -19.87 -26.10
C ARG A 67 3.00 -20.23 -26.66
N LEU A 68 2.04 -20.58 -25.80
CA LEU A 68 0.67 -20.84 -26.22
C LEU A 68 -0.04 -19.56 -26.68
N ILE A 69 0.11 -18.47 -25.93
CA ILE A 69 -0.43 -17.15 -26.27
C ILE A 69 0.14 -16.67 -27.61
N HIS A 70 1.46 -16.79 -27.82
CA HIS A 70 2.10 -16.39 -29.09
C HIS A 70 1.54 -17.19 -30.27
N ARG A 71 1.50 -18.53 -30.17
CA ARG A 71 0.94 -19.40 -31.23
C ARG A 71 -0.52 -19.12 -31.50
N PHE A 72 -1.31 -18.80 -30.47
CA PHE A 72 -2.71 -18.44 -30.64
C PHE A 72 -2.87 -17.14 -31.42
N ARG A 73 -2.05 -16.12 -31.13
CA ARG A 73 -2.07 -14.84 -31.83
C ARG A 73 -1.64 -14.98 -33.30
N GLU A 74 -0.63 -15.79 -33.58
CA GLU A 74 -0.17 -16.07 -34.96
C GLU A 74 -1.26 -16.73 -35.80
N ARG A 75 -1.99 -17.72 -35.25
CA ARG A 75 -3.12 -18.34 -35.98
C ARG A 75 -4.28 -17.39 -36.26
N GLN A 76 -4.51 -16.42 -35.39
CA GLN A 76 -5.58 -15.42 -35.57
C GLN A 76 -5.21 -14.34 -36.59
N SER A 77 -3.92 -14.11 -36.85
CA SER A 77 -3.46 -13.17 -37.88
C SER A 77 -3.36 -13.79 -39.28
N ASP A 78 -3.26 -15.11 -39.36
CA ASP A 78 -3.20 -15.87 -40.63
C ASP A 78 -4.59 -16.31 -41.15
N SER A 79 -5.68 -15.90 -40.49
CA SER A 79 -7.08 -16.09 -40.93
C SER A 79 -7.74 -14.75 -41.24
#